data_AF-A0A6B2CP92-F1
#
_entry.id   AF-A0A6B2CP92-F1
#
_cell.length_a   1.000
_cell.length_b   1.000
_cell.length_c   1.000
_cell.angle_alpha   90.00
_cell.angle_beta   90.00
_cell.angle_gamma   90.00
#
_symmetry.space_group_name_H-M   'P 1'
#
loop_
_entity.id
_entity.type
_entity.pdbx_description
1 polymer ?
#
loop_
_entity_poly.entity_id
_entity_poly.type
_entity_poly.pdbx_seq_one_letter_code
_entity_poly.pdbx_strand_id
1 'polypeptide(L)' 'MEPYHLLWAKPVEAIEMKARYPVVALSYRDSALDELRVKAIAELASLLVPGDLRTSSTPATPFRLKVINNGVRGSRPRLW' A
#
# COMPACT_ATOMS: atom_id res chain seq x y z
N MET A 1 1.24 33.69 1.10
CA MET A 1 1.96 32.49 0.63
C MET A 1 1.92 31.50 1.78
N GLU A 2 1.01 30.53 1.75
CA GLU A 2 0.71 29.65 2.90
C GLU A 2 1.57 28.37 2.88
N PRO A 3 2.18 27.97 4.00
CA PRO A 3 3.11 26.84 4.09
C PRO A 3 2.44 25.46 4.22
N TYR A 4 1.12 25.34 4.00
CA TYR A 4 0.34 24.11 4.22
C TYR A 4 -0.18 23.45 2.94
N HIS A 5 0.47 23.68 1.80
CA HIS A 5 0.28 22.81 0.64
C HIS A 5 1.02 21.50 0.90
N LEU A 6 0.41 20.61 1.68
CA LEU A 6 0.72 19.18 1.57
C LEU A 6 0.67 18.86 0.07
N LEU A 7 1.76 18.36 -0.49
CA LEU A 7 1.75 17.77 -1.83
C LEU A 7 0.85 16.55 -1.73
N TRP A 8 -0.46 16.75 -1.89
CA TRP A 8 -1.42 15.66 -1.87
C TRP A 8 -0.98 14.74 -2.99
N ALA A 9 -0.49 13.55 -2.62
CA ALA A 9 -0.24 12.47 -3.55
C ALA A 9 -1.44 12.43 -4.50
N LYS A 10 -1.19 12.47 -5.82
CA LYS A 10 -2.24 12.41 -6.84
C LYS A 10 -3.30 11.40 -6.36
N PRO A 11 -4.57 11.81 -6.17
CA PRO A 11 -5.59 10.88 -5.71
C PRO A 11 -5.64 9.75 -6.74
N VAL A 12 -5.45 8.52 -6.27
CA VAL A 12 -5.69 7.36 -7.10
C VAL A 12 -7.17 7.29 -7.42
N GLU A 13 -7.52 6.81 -8.61
CA GLU A 13 -8.92 6.76 -9.07
C GLU A 13 -9.80 5.90 -8.16
N ALA A 14 -9.26 4.80 -7.62
CA ALA A 14 -9.94 4.02 -6.60
C ALA A 14 -8.97 3.28 -5.66
N ILE A 15 -9.46 2.97 -4.46
CA ILE A 15 -8.82 2.06 -3.51
C ILE A 15 -9.79 0.93 -3.19
N GLU A 16 -9.43 -0.29 -3.57
CA GLU A 16 -10.16 -1.49 -3.18
C GLU A 16 -9.63 -2.02 -1.85
N MET A 17 -10.49 -2.08 -0.83
CA MET A 17 -10.13 -2.61 0.48
C MET A 17 -10.62 -4.06 0.66
N LYS A 18 -9.71 -4.95 1.04
CA LYS A 18 -10.01 -6.31 1.50
C LYS A 18 -9.55 -6.49 2.94
N ALA A 19 -10.49 -6.53 3.87
CA ALA A 19 -10.22 -6.71 5.29
C ALA A 19 -10.39 -8.19 5.69
N ARG A 20 -9.34 -8.78 6.27
CA ARG A 20 -9.40 -10.08 6.95
C ARG A 20 -8.53 -9.98 8.20
N TYR A 21 -9.17 -9.68 9.32
CA TYR A 21 -8.49 -9.47 10.60
C TYR A 21 -7.47 -10.59 10.90
N PRO A 22 -6.23 -10.26 11.33
CA PRO A 22 -5.72 -8.93 11.70
C PRO A 22 -5.15 -8.11 10.53
N VAL A 23 -5.36 -8.52 9.28
CA VAL A 23 -4.75 -7.91 8.09
C VAL A 23 -5.77 -7.14 7.25
N VAL A 24 -5.37 -5.99 6.73
CA VAL A 24 -6.11 -5.21 5.74
C VAL A 24 -5.22 -5.02 4.51
N ALA A 25 -5.74 -5.36 3.33
CA ALA A 25 -5.08 -5.08 2.06
C ALA A 25 -5.82 -3.95 1.33
N LEU A 26 -5.06 -2.99 0.82
CA LEU A 26 -5.52 -1.87 0.01
C LEU A 26 -4.89 -2.01 -1.38
N SER A 27 -5.70 -2.20 -2.41
CA SER A 27 -5.24 -2.23 -3.80
C SER A 27 -5.53 -0.90 -4.46
N TYR A 28 -4.51 -0.24 -4.98
CA TYR A 28 -4.63 1.06 -5.62
C TYR A 28 -4.91 0.87 -7.12
N ARG A 29 -5.96 1.53 -7.62
CA ARG A 29 -6.35 1.55 -9.04
C ARG A 29 -6.19 2.97 -9.57
N ASP A 30 -5.44 3.10 -10.66
CA ASP A 30 -5.23 4.36 -11.37
C ASP A 30 -4.86 4.04 -12.81
N SER A 31 -5.42 4.78 -13.77
CA SER A 31 -5.08 4.68 -15.19
C SER A 31 -3.58 4.71 -15.46
N ALA A 32 -2.79 5.51 -14.74
CA ALA A 32 -1.34 5.55 -14.91
C ALA A 32 -0.64 4.25 -14.46
N LEU A 33 -1.16 3.58 -13.42
CA LEU A 33 -0.66 2.27 -12.99
C LEU A 33 -1.01 1.19 -14.02
N ASP A 34 -2.22 1.25 -14.59
CA ASP A 34 -2.67 0.32 -15.61
C ASP A 34 -1.89 0.47 -16.92
N GLU A 35 -1.60 1.70 -17.36
CA GLU A 35 -0.73 1.99 -18.51
C GLU A 35 0.68 1.41 -18.32
N LEU A 36 1.24 1.58 -17.12
CA LEU A 36 2.55 1.03 -16.75
C LEU A 36 2.50 -0.48 -16.46
N ARG A 37 1.31 -1.10 -16.47
CA ARG A 37 1.06 -2.49 -16.07
C ARG A 37 1.59 -2.81 -14.67
N VAL A 38 1.56 -1.83 -13.77
CA VAL A 38 2.00 -1.95 -12.39
C VAL A 38 0.78 -2.13 -11.49
N LYS A 39 0.87 -3.04 -10.51
CA LYS A 39 -0.09 -3.12 -9.40
C LYS A 39 0.58 -2.65 -8.12
N ALA A 40 -0.06 -1.72 -7.42
CA ALA A 40 0.34 -1.30 -6.09
C ALA A 40 -0.65 -1.84 -5.06
N ILE A 41 -0.14 -2.50 -4.03
CA ILE A 41 -0.94 -3.07 -2.93
C ILE A 41 -0.25 -2.70 -1.63
N ALA A 42 -0.97 -2.07 -0.70
CA ALA A 42 -0.52 -1.88 0.67
C ALA A 42 -1.19 -2.92 1.57
N GLU A 43 -0.42 -3.59 2.40
CA GLU A 43 -0.90 -4.48 3.45
C GLU A 43 -0.58 -3.87 4.80
N LEU A 44 -1.60 -3.71 5.64
CA LEU A 44 -1.47 -3.33 7.03
C LEU A 44 -1.86 -4.51 7.89
N ALA A 45 -1.13 -4.75 8.97
CA ALA A 45 -1.45 -5.79 9.93
C ALA A 45 -1.53 -5.22 11.34
N SER A 46 -2.48 -5.69 12.14
CA SER A 46 -2.42 -5.52 13.59
C SER A 46 -1.39 -6.48 14.17
N LEU A 47 -0.66 -6.04 15.19
CA LEU A 47 0.25 -6.87 15.97
C LEU A 47 -0.46 -7.80 16.95
N LEU A 48 -1.76 -8.05 16.78
CA LEU A 48 -2.50 -8.96 17.66
C LEU A 48 -2.02 -10.40 17.47
N VAL A 49 -1.26 -10.88 18.46
CA VAL A 49 -0.72 -12.23 18.53
C VAL A 49 -1.34 -12.91 19.76
N PRO A 50 -2.21 -13.93 19.57
CA PRO A 50 -2.82 -14.64 20.69
C PRO A 50 -1.78 -15.19 21.66
N GLY A 51 -1.93 -14.89 22.95
CA GLY A 51 -1.01 -15.33 24.01
C GLY A 51 0.23 -14.44 24.19
N ASP A 52 0.48 -13.46 23.32
CA ASP A 52 1.58 -12.49 23.46
C ASP A 52 1.05 -11.08 23.68
N LEU A 53 0.86 -10.72 24.96
CA LEU A 53 0.39 -9.40 25.37
C LEU A 53 1.41 -8.29 25.07
N ARG A 54 2.71 -8.59 25.06
CA ARG A 54 3.75 -7.60 24.81
C ARG A 54 3.71 -7.11 23.37
N THR A 55 3.66 -8.06 22.42
CA THR A 55 3.53 -7.72 21.00
C THR A 55 2.16 -7.11 20.70
N SER A 56 1.10 -7.67 21.27
CA SER A 56 -0.28 -7.18 21.02
C SER A 56 -0.57 -5.79 21.57
N SER A 57 0.14 -5.35 22.62
CA SER A 57 0.01 -4.01 23.21
C SER A 57 0.94 -2.97 22.57
N THR A 58 1.80 -3.39 21.63
CA THR A 58 2.71 -2.46 20.95
C THR A 58 1.89 -1.54 20.03
N PRO A 59 1.94 -0.20 20.20
CA PRO A 59 1.17 0.75 19.41
C PRO A 59 1.85 1.00 18.05
N ALA A 60 2.03 -0.06 17.28
CA ALA A 60 2.63 -0.03 15.95
C ALA A 60 1.82 -0.89 14.98
N THR A 61 1.83 -0.47 13.72
CA THR A 61 1.13 -1.17 12.63
C THR A 61 2.15 -1.49 11.55
N PRO A 62 2.54 -2.77 11.38
CA PRO A 62 3.29 -3.20 10.22
C PRO A 62 2.61 -2.76 8.94
N PHE A 63 3.39 -2.10 8.08
CA PHE A 63 2.98 -1.66 6.76
C PHE A 63 3.90 -2.29 5.71
N ARG A 64 3.31 -2.94 4.71
CA ARG A 64 4.03 -3.52 3.59
C ARG A 64 3.46 -3.02 2.28
N LEU A 65 4.27 -2.29 1.52
CA LEU A 65 3.95 -1.91 0.15
C LEU A 65 4.51 -2.95 -0.83
N LYS A 66 3.64 -3.48 -1.70
CA LYS A 66 3.98 -4.36 -2.81
C LYS A 66 3.73 -3.63 -4.11
N VAL A 67 4.78 -3.49 -4.93
CA VAL A 67 4.69 -2.96 -6.29
C VAL A 67 5.04 -4.09 -7.23
N ILE A 68 4.07 -4.54 -8.03
CA ILE A 68 4.17 -5.69 -8.91
C ILE A 68 4.15 -5.20 -10.34
N ASN A 69 5.24 -5.40 -11.08
CA ASN A 69 5.29 -5.12 -12.51
C ASN A 69 4.74 -6.33 -13.28
N ASN A 70 3.58 -6.18 -13.90
CA ASN A 70 2.96 -7.18 -14.79
C ASN A 70 3.27 -6.92 -16.28
N GLY A 71 4.16 -5.97 -16.57
CA GLY A 71 4.75 -5.80 -17.89
C GLY A 71 5.50 -7.04 -18.34
N VAL A 72 5.56 -7.25 -19.66
CA VAL A 72 6.29 -8.38 -20.27
C VAL A 72 7.73 -8.39 -19.76
N ARG A 73 8.21 -9.57 -19.37
CA ARG A 73 9.53 -9.88 -18.80
C ARG A 73 10.65 -9.19 -19.60
N GLY A 74 11.01 -7.95 -19.23
CA GLY A 74 11.99 -7.15 -19.95
C GLY A 74 12.01 -5.65 -19.64
N SER A 75 10.87 -5.04 -19.26
CA SER A 75 10.83 -3.61 -18.91
C SER A 75 11.05 -3.40 -17.41
N ARG A 76 12.32 -3.25 -16.99
CA ARG A 76 12.62 -2.73 -15.63
C ARG A 76 12.10 -1.29 -15.55
N PRO A 77 11.16 -0.96 -14.63
CA PRO A 77 10.85 0.43 -14.36
C PRO A 77 12.08 1.04 -13.69
N ARG A 78 12.72 2.00 -14.35
CA ARG A 78 13.77 2.82 -13.72
C ARG A 78 13.06 3.84 -12.84
N LEU A 79 13.19 3.65 -11.53
CA LEU A 79 12.94 4.70 -10.56
C LEU A 79 14.10 5.71 -10.72
N TRP A 80 13.81 6.87 -11.30
CA TRP A 80 14.63 8.07 -11.17
C TRP A 80 13.99 8.96 -10.10
#